data_AF-A0A2S8R6N8-F1
#
_entry.id   AF-A0A2S8R6N8-F1
#
_cell.length_a   1.000
_cell.length_b   1.000
_cell.length_c   1.000
_cell.angle_alpha   90.00
_cell.angle_beta   90.00
_cell.angle_gamma   90.00
#
_symmetry.space_group_name_H-M   'P 1'
#
loop_
_entity.id
_entity.type
_entity.pdbx_description
1 polymer ?
#
loop_
_entity_poly.entity_id
_entity_poly.type
_entity_poly.pdbx_seq_one_letter_code
_entity_poly.pdbx_strand_id
1 'polypeptide(L)'
;MYNPCSEGTSSTNPLEKIKYTDKVKTQMKQGDYHSFPESVDGFGTNGKVTQITGGDKIVRTKVEIPGTYKAKEGIFEYILEPDGVTCNHRLFKPSK
;
A
#
# COMPACT_ATOMS: atom_id res chain seq x y z
N MET A 1 2.74 28.02 -32.62
CA MET A 1 2.19 26.69 -32.30
C MET A 1 3.12 26.04 -31.30
N TYR A 2 2.76 26.06 -30.01
CA TYR A 2 3.51 25.38 -28.97
C TYR A 2 2.67 24.17 -28.56
N ASN A 3 3.23 22.98 -28.73
CA ASN A 3 2.60 21.71 -28.39
C ASN A 3 3.07 21.35 -26.97
N PRO A 4 2.28 21.59 -25.90
CA PRO A 4 2.70 21.11 -24.59
C PRO A 4 2.63 19.58 -24.63
N CYS A 5 3.80 18.95 -24.66
CA CYS A 5 3.97 17.54 -24.36
C CYS A 5 3.20 17.26 -23.07
N SER A 6 2.24 16.34 -23.14
CA SER A 6 1.30 16.07 -22.05
C SER A 6 2.04 15.88 -20.74
N GLU A 7 1.64 16.71 -19.78
CA GLU A 7 2.14 16.87 -18.42
C GLU A 7 2.58 15.56 -17.78
N GLY A 8 3.79 15.57 -17.20
CA GLY A 8 4.27 14.48 -16.37
C GLY A 8 3.25 14.18 -15.28
N THR A 9 2.87 12.92 -15.14
CA THR A 9 1.96 12.46 -14.10
C THR A 9 2.54 12.88 -12.76
N SER A 10 1.87 13.79 -12.06
CA SER A 10 2.16 14.05 -10.66
C SER A 10 2.00 12.70 -9.95
N SER A 11 3.12 12.09 -9.56
CA SER A 11 3.17 10.75 -8.97
C SER A 11 2.65 10.81 -7.54
N THR A 12 1.33 10.98 -7.42
CA THR A 12 0.63 11.05 -6.15
C THR A 12 0.84 9.77 -5.37
N ASN A 13 1.19 9.90 -4.08
CA ASN A 13 1.36 8.75 -3.21
C ASN A 13 -0.03 8.13 -2.94
N PRO A 14 -0.31 6.89 -3.37
CA PRO A 14 -1.61 6.25 -3.16
C PRO A 14 -1.95 6.02 -1.67
N LEU A 15 -0.97 6.15 -0.77
CA LEU A 15 -1.13 5.96 0.67
C LEU A 15 -1.13 7.29 1.45
N GLU A 16 -1.07 8.46 0.80
CA GLU A 16 -0.97 9.77 1.46
C GLU A 16 -2.10 10.03 2.49
N LYS A 17 -3.30 9.54 2.18
CA LYS A 17 -4.51 9.72 3.01
C LYS A 17 -5.00 8.43 3.65
N ILE A 18 -4.11 7.45 3.80
CA ILE A 18 -4.45 6.11 4.28
C ILE A 18 -5.16 6.16 5.63
N LYS A 19 -6.21 5.34 5.77
CA LYS A 19 -6.98 5.15 6.99
C LYS A 19 -7.06 3.67 7.31
N TYR A 20 -6.45 3.26 8.42
CA TYR A 20 -6.50 1.87 8.85
C TYR A 20 -7.86 1.51 9.47
N THR A 21 -8.43 0.38 9.07
CA THR A 21 -9.58 -0.21 9.78
C THR A 21 -9.18 -0.64 11.18
N ASP A 22 -10.14 -0.78 12.09
CA ASP A 22 -9.85 -1.23 13.47
C ASP A 22 -9.27 -2.65 13.50
N LYS A 23 -9.63 -3.47 12.50
CA LYS A 23 -8.98 -4.77 12.24
C LYS A 23 -7.48 -4.59 12.04
N VAL A 24 -7.07 -3.74 11.09
CA VAL A 24 -5.66 -3.51 10.78
C VAL A 24 -4.92 -2.87 11.97
N LYS A 25 -5.52 -1.89 12.65
CA LYS A 25 -4.94 -1.30 13.87
C LYS A 25 -4.69 -2.34 14.97
N THR A 26 -5.55 -3.36 15.07
CA THR A 26 -5.36 -4.46 16.03
C THR A 26 -4.20 -5.35 15.59
N GLN A 27 -4.10 -5.69 14.30
CA GLN A 27 -3.01 -6.48 13.75
C GLN A 27 -1.65 -5.78 13.89
N MET A 28 -1.59 -4.47 13.67
CA MET A 28 -0.36 -3.66 13.83
C MET A 28 0.25 -3.75 15.24
N LYS A 29 -0.55 -4.11 16.25
CA LYS A 29 -0.10 -4.26 17.66
C LYS A 29 0.39 -5.67 17.99
N GLN A 30 0.25 -6.65 17.11
CA GLN A 30 0.57 -8.06 17.39
C GLN A 30 2.08 -8.35 17.41
N GLY A 31 2.91 -7.43 16.90
CA GLY A 31 4.35 -7.61 16.84
C GLY A 31 4.81 -8.58 15.74
N ASP A 32 3.92 -9.03 14.85
CA ASP A 32 4.23 -9.88 13.70
C ASP A 32 4.57 -9.04 12.45
N TYR A 33 4.35 -9.55 11.24
CA TYR A 33 4.62 -8.79 10.01
C TYR A 33 3.56 -7.74 9.66
N HIS A 34 2.51 -7.56 10.46
CA HIS A 34 1.61 -6.42 10.36
C HIS A 34 2.14 -5.18 11.10
N SER A 35 3.14 -5.35 11.97
CA SER A 35 3.65 -4.33 12.91
C SER A 35 4.76 -3.43 12.34
N PHE A 36 4.90 -3.33 11.02
CA PHE A 36 5.92 -2.45 10.44
C PHE A 36 5.53 -0.96 10.57
N PRO A 37 6.51 -0.03 10.63
CA PRO A 37 6.26 1.37 10.95
C PRO A 37 5.32 2.06 9.95
N GLU A 38 4.43 2.94 10.44
CA GLU A 38 3.59 3.81 9.59
C GLU A 38 4.41 4.73 8.66
N SER A 39 5.68 5.00 8.98
CA SER A 39 6.57 5.75 8.08
C SER A 39 6.75 5.11 6.70
N VAL A 40 6.48 3.80 6.56
CA VAL A 40 6.49 3.11 5.26
C VAL A 40 5.42 3.66 4.29
N ASP A 41 4.34 4.23 4.81
CA ASP A 41 3.24 4.79 4.02
C ASP A 41 3.73 5.97 3.16
N GLY A 42 4.75 6.70 3.63
CA GLY A 42 5.40 7.78 2.90
C GLY A 42 6.12 7.35 1.62
N PHE A 43 6.40 6.05 1.47
CA PHE A 43 7.08 5.48 0.29
C PHE A 43 6.09 4.94 -0.75
N GLY A 44 4.78 5.17 -0.60
CA GLY A 44 3.79 4.63 -1.53
C GLY A 44 3.96 5.08 -2.98
N THR A 45 4.59 6.24 -3.25
CA THR A 45 4.98 6.68 -4.61
C THR A 45 5.99 5.73 -5.27
N ASN A 46 6.78 5.00 -4.49
CA ASN A 46 7.73 3.98 -4.97
C ASN A 46 7.07 2.60 -5.16
N GLY A 47 5.80 2.45 -4.76
CA GLY A 47 5.07 1.20 -4.82
C GLY A 47 4.53 0.88 -6.21
N LYS A 48 4.48 -0.42 -6.53
CA LYS A 48 3.70 -0.91 -7.66
C LYS A 48 2.21 -0.91 -7.29
N VAL A 49 1.40 -0.22 -8.09
CA VAL A 49 -0.06 -0.15 -7.89
C VAL A 49 -0.76 -1.08 -8.90
N THR A 50 -1.65 -1.93 -8.41
CA THR A 50 -2.48 -2.83 -9.24
C THR A 50 -3.91 -2.86 -8.73
N GLN A 51 -4.85 -3.27 -9.58
CA GLN A 51 -6.22 -3.60 -9.16
C GLN A 51 -6.34 -5.10 -8.96
N ILE A 52 -7.04 -5.51 -7.89
CA ILE A 52 -7.34 -6.91 -7.60
C ILE A 52 -8.84 -7.08 -7.36
N THR A 53 -9.40 -8.21 -7.77
CA THR A 53 -10.80 -8.56 -7.49
C THR A 53 -10.85 -9.56 -6.34
N GLY A 54 -11.51 -9.19 -5.24
CA GLY A 54 -11.70 -10.08 -4.10
C GLY A 54 -12.67 -11.24 -4.40
N GLY A 55 -12.70 -12.24 -3.52
CA GLY A 55 -13.68 -13.34 -3.61
C GLY A 55 -15.14 -12.87 -3.50
N ASP A 56 -15.34 -11.66 -2.96
CA ASP A 56 -16.60 -10.93 -2.88
C ASP A 56 -16.95 -10.14 -4.15
N LYS A 57 -16.15 -10.27 -5.22
CA LYS A 57 -16.27 -9.54 -6.49
C LYS A 57 -16.04 -8.03 -6.38
N ILE A 58 -15.54 -7.53 -5.24
CA ILE A 58 -15.19 -6.12 -5.07
C ILE A 58 -13.77 -5.88 -5.58
N VAL A 59 -13.62 -4.90 -6.46
CA VAL A 59 -12.33 -4.44 -6.99
C VAL A 59 -11.67 -3.51 -5.97
N ARG A 60 -10.39 -3.75 -5.68
CA ARG A 60 -9.60 -3.04 -4.69
C ARG A 60 -8.24 -2.64 -5.24
N THR A 61 -7.69 -1.57 -4.69
CA THR A 61 -6.33 -1.14 -5.05
C THR A 61 -5.32 -1.87 -4.17
N LYS A 62 -4.35 -2.56 -4.80
CA LYS A 62 -3.20 -3.16 -4.13
C LYS A 62 -1.96 -2.29 -4.37
N VAL A 63 -1.24 -1.98 -3.30
CA VAL A 63 0.05 -1.28 -3.35
C VAL A 63 1.14 -2.20 -2.80
N GLU A 64 2.21 -2.38 -3.56
CA GLU A 64 3.34 -3.25 -3.23
C GLU A 64 4.63 -2.43 -3.21
N ILE A 65 5.22 -2.22 -2.03
CA ILE A 65 6.47 -1.46 -1.87
C ILE A 65 7.59 -2.44 -1.52
N PRO A 66 8.66 -2.56 -2.34
CA PRO A 66 9.80 -3.39 -1.98
C PRO A 66 10.59 -2.77 -0.82
N GLY A 67 11.15 -3.60 0.05
CA GLY A 67 12.09 -3.17 1.07
C GLY A 67 12.40 -4.23 2.12
N THR A 68 13.08 -3.80 3.18
CA THR A 68 13.58 -4.68 4.24
C THR A 68 12.82 -4.44 5.54
N TYR A 69 12.40 -5.50 6.21
CA TYR A 69 11.84 -5.42 7.56
C TYR A 69 12.25 -6.64 8.39
N LYS A 70 12.64 -6.41 9.65
CA LYS A 70 13.15 -7.45 10.57
C LYS A 70 14.26 -8.32 9.95
N ALA A 71 15.25 -7.66 9.33
CA ALA A 71 16.40 -8.28 8.65
C ALA A 71 16.02 -9.24 7.50
N LYS A 72 14.85 -9.05 6.90
CA LYS A 72 14.41 -9.81 5.71
C LYS A 72 14.05 -8.84 4.60
N GLU A 73 14.48 -9.16 3.38
CA GLU A 73 13.98 -8.54 2.16
C GLU A 73 12.55 -8.99 1.90
N GLY A 74 11.72 -8.16 1.27
CA GLY A 74 10.34 -8.50 0.97
C GLY A 74 9.52 -7.34 0.41
N ILE A 75 8.20 -7.49 0.52
CA ILE A 75 7.21 -6.53 0.03
C ILE A 75 6.33 -6.08 1.18
N PHE A 76 6.16 -4.78 1.35
CA PHE A 76 5.07 -4.20 2.12
C PHE A 76 3.82 -4.15 1.24
N GLU A 77 2.83 -4.97 1.57
CA GLU A 77 1.55 -5.01 0.87
C GLU A 77 0.48 -4.19 1.60
N TYR A 78 -0.27 -3.42 0.82
CA TYR A 78 -1.48 -2.72 1.25
C TYR A 78 -2.63 -3.08 0.31
N ILE A 79 -3.84 -3.25 0.86
CA ILE A 79 -5.08 -3.30 0.07
C ILE A 79 -6.03 -2.23 0.56
N LEU A 80 -6.36 -1.31 -0.34
CA LEU A 80 -7.31 -0.24 -0.14
C LEU A 80 -8.69 -0.66 -0.67
N GLU A 81 -9.72 -0.39 0.11
CA GLU A 81 -11.11 -0.53 -0.30
C GLU A 81 -11.44 0.44 -1.47
N PRO A 82 -12.62 0.31 -2.12
CA PRO A 82 -12.98 1.12 -3.29
C PRO A 82 -12.95 2.64 -3.08
N ASP A 83 -12.98 3.12 -1.83
CA ASP A 83 -12.86 4.54 -1.50
C ASP A 83 -11.44 5.10 -1.68
N GLY A 84 -10.46 4.24 -1.97
CA GLY A 84 -9.07 4.60 -2.25
C GLY A 84 -8.29 5.09 -1.04
N VAL A 85 -8.85 5.02 0.18
CA VAL A 85 -8.17 5.50 1.40
C VAL A 85 -8.29 4.52 2.56
N THR A 86 -9.35 3.72 2.64
CA THR A 86 -9.54 2.76 3.72
C THR A 86 -8.69 1.52 3.48
N CYS A 87 -7.65 1.35 4.29
CA CYS A 87 -6.78 0.19 4.25
C CYS A 87 -7.32 -0.92 5.15
N ASN A 88 -7.73 -2.02 4.51
CA ASN A 88 -8.26 -3.20 5.19
C ASN A 88 -7.28 -4.39 5.16
N HIS A 89 -6.09 -4.23 4.59
CA HIS A 89 -5.00 -5.19 4.65
C HIS A 89 -3.67 -4.46 4.63
N ARG A 90 -2.78 -4.85 5.53
CA ARG A 90 -1.40 -4.38 5.62
C ARG A 90 -0.52 -5.55 6.06
N LEU A 91 0.48 -5.94 5.28
CA LEU A 91 1.36 -7.05 5.65
C LEU A 91 2.74 -6.92 5.00
N PHE A 92 3.80 -7.10 5.78
CA PHE A 92 5.12 -7.36 5.19
C PHE A 92 5.23 -8.84 4.82
N LYS A 93 5.58 -9.13 3.56
CA LYS A 93 5.83 -10.49 3.07
C LYS A 93 7.30 -10.66 2.78
N PRO A 94 8.04 -11.35 3.67
CA PRO A 94 9.42 -11.70 3.41
C PRO A 94 9.55 -12.49 2.11
N SER A 95 10.56 -12.15 1.32
CA SER A 95 11.08 -13.01 0.26
C SER A 95 11.57 -14.33 0.88
N LYS A 96 11.49 -15.42 0.12
CA LYS A 96 11.95 -16.75 0.54
C LYS A 96 13.45 -16.76 0.83
#